data_AF-A0A7S0AEY4-F1
#
_entry.id   AF-A0A7S0AEY4-F1
#
_cell.length_a   1.000
_cell.length_b   1.000
_cell.length_c   1.000
_cell.angle_alpha   90.00
_cell.angle_beta   90.00
_cell.angle_gamma   90.00
#
_symmetry.space_group_name_H-M   'P 1'
#
loop_
_entity.id
_entity.type
_entity.pdbx_description
1 polymer ?
#
loop_
_entity_poly.entity_id
_entity_poly.type
_entity_poly.pdbx_seq_one_letter_code
_entity_poly.pdbx_strand_id
1 'polypeptide(L)'
;QVPDGFAGCAEGYQIRLKPCASMPLDLRVTTCPRQVRVEVPFQLEVEVVNRGGNPVTPSIHFDLRLMGSVRVHGATQHAVGRLEPNCAAQVPLSLLVAVPGMHVLQGLSLVDELSHAKSEFGALCDILAF
;
A
#
# COMPACT_ATOMS: atom_id res chain seq x y z
N GLN A 1 20.04 14.52 20.22
CA GLN A 1 21.16 13.56 20.25
C GLN A 1 20.56 12.17 20.20
N VAL A 2 20.78 11.42 19.13
CA VAL A 2 20.28 10.05 18.93
C VAL A 2 21.51 9.14 19.07
N PRO A 3 21.46 8.04 19.83
CA PRO A 3 22.62 7.19 20.00
C PRO A 3 22.85 6.34 18.74
N ASP A 4 24.07 6.41 18.20
CA ASP A 4 24.54 5.58 17.10
C ASP A 4 24.51 4.09 17.49
N GLY A 5 23.95 3.25 16.61
CA GLY A 5 24.02 1.80 16.74
C GLY A 5 25.44 1.27 16.52
N PHE A 6 25.77 0.13 17.13
CA PHE A 6 27.10 -0.46 17.12
C PHE A 6 27.61 -0.77 15.70
N ALA A 7 28.83 -0.31 15.39
CA ALA A 7 29.55 -0.62 14.16
C ALA A 7 30.36 -1.93 14.31
N GLY A 8 30.19 -2.87 13.38
CA GLY A 8 31.12 -3.99 13.20
C GLY A 8 32.33 -3.54 12.39
N CYS A 9 33.54 -3.95 12.79
CA CYS A 9 34.78 -3.64 12.08
C CYS A 9 35.19 -4.82 11.18
N ALA A 10 35.19 -4.62 9.86
CA ALA A 10 36.04 -5.34 8.93
C ALA A 10 37.02 -4.32 8.35
N GLU A 11 38.30 -4.68 8.27
CA GLU A 11 39.47 -3.85 7.98
C GLU A 11 39.19 -2.60 7.11
N GLY A 12 39.47 -1.41 7.67
CA GLY A 12 39.70 -0.18 6.93
C GLY A 12 38.49 0.54 6.31
N TYR A 13 37.31 -0.09 6.24
CA TYR A 13 36.12 0.53 5.67
C TYR A 13 35.01 0.65 6.73
N GLN A 14 34.73 1.88 7.19
CA GLN A 14 33.50 2.17 7.93
C GLN A 14 32.31 2.00 6.99
N ILE A 15 31.71 0.81 6.98
CA ILE A 15 30.40 0.59 6.39
C ILE A 15 29.39 1.31 7.30
N ARG A 16 29.13 2.59 7.01
CA ARG A 16 27.98 3.28 7.59
C ARG A 16 26.75 2.58 7.04
N LEU A 17 26.11 1.76 7.87
CA LEU A 17 24.78 1.26 7.59
C LEU A 17 23.89 2.49 7.45
N LYS A 18 23.59 2.87 6.20
CA LYS A 18 22.59 3.90 5.94
C LYS A 18 21.31 3.38 6.57
N PRO A 19 20.70 4.07 7.54
CA PRO A 19 19.42 3.64 8.07
C PRO A 19 18.50 3.48 6.87
N CYS A 20 18.03 2.25 6.65
CA CYS A 20 17.06 1.98 5.63
C CYS A 20 15.88 2.87 5.97
N ALA A 21 15.54 3.82 5.10
CA ALA A 21 14.37 4.66 5.33
C ALA A 21 13.16 3.72 5.32
N SER A 22 12.76 3.25 6.50
CA SER A 22 11.59 2.41 6.64
C SER A 22 10.42 3.25 6.17
N MET A 23 9.77 2.83 5.08
CA MET A 23 8.49 3.43 4.70
C MET A 23 7.57 3.29 5.92
N PRO A 24 7.10 4.42 6.50
CA PRO A 24 6.34 4.38 7.74
C PRO A 24 4.95 3.75 7.54
N LEU A 25 4.50 3.63 6.30
CA LEU A 25 3.23 3.05 5.92
C LEU A 25 3.45 1.78 5.11
N ASP A 26 2.74 0.73 5.48
CA ASP A 26 2.68 -0.54 4.78
C ASP A 26 1.24 -0.84 4.35
N LEU A 27 1.08 -1.61 3.28
CA LEU A 27 -0.21 -1.96 2.70
C LEU A 27 -0.20 -3.43 2.29
N ARG A 28 -1.21 -4.18 2.76
CA ARG A 28 -1.41 -5.58 2.37
C ARG A 28 -2.84 -5.85 2.01
N VAL A 29 -3.06 -6.75 1.06
CA VAL A 29 -4.40 -7.27 0.74
C VAL A 29 -4.72 -8.37 1.75
N THR A 30 -5.84 -8.23 2.47
CA THR A 30 -6.30 -9.20 3.46
C THR A 30 -7.37 -10.11 2.90
N THR A 31 -8.27 -9.56 2.10
CA THR A 31 -9.34 -10.32 1.45
C THR A 31 -9.44 -9.93 -0.02
N CYS A 32 -9.35 -10.92 -0.91
CA CYS A 32 -9.56 -10.75 -2.34
C CYS A 32 -10.34 -11.94 -2.91
N PRO A 33 -11.45 -11.73 -3.64
CA PRO A 33 -12.09 -12.80 -4.37
C PRO A 33 -11.14 -13.35 -5.43
N ARG A 34 -10.98 -14.68 -5.47
CA ARG A 34 -10.10 -15.36 -6.44
C ARG A 34 -10.62 -15.27 -7.88
N GLN A 35 -11.93 -15.12 -8.03
CA GLN A 35 -12.62 -15.05 -9.31
C GLN A 35 -13.70 -13.98 -9.23
N VAL A 36 -13.80 -13.15 -10.26
CA VAL A 36 -14.78 -12.06 -10.35
C VAL A 36 -15.43 -12.06 -11.73
N ARG A 37 -16.66 -11.55 -11.80
CA ARG A 37 -17.35 -11.39 -13.09
C ARG A 37 -16.91 -10.08 -13.74
N VAL A 38 -16.69 -10.11 -15.05
CA VAL A 38 -16.42 -8.89 -15.83
C VAL A 38 -17.56 -7.89 -15.66
N GLU A 39 -17.21 -6.61 -15.52
CA GLU A 39 -18.14 -5.48 -15.33
C GLU A 39 -19.06 -5.56 -14.09
N VAL A 40 -18.80 -6.49 -13.16
CA VAL A 40 -19.52 -6.59 -11.88
C VAL A 40 -18.62 -6.08 -10.76
N PRO A 41 -19.05 -5.07 -9.98
CA PRO A 41 -18.29 -4.60 -8.83
C PRO A 41 -18.09 -5.71 -7.79
N PHE A 42 -16.87 -5.79 -7.26
CA PHE A 42 -16.51 -6.64 -6.14
C PHE A 42 -15.78 -5.83 -5.07
N GLN A 43 -15.72 -6.38 -3.86
CA GLN A 43 -14.99 -5.77 -2.75
C GLN A 43 -13.69 -6.53 -2.48
N LEU A 44 -12.65 -5.77 -2.20
CA LEU A 44 -11.37 -6.25 -1.69
C LEU A 44 -11.08 -5.47 -0.41
N GLU A 45 -10.54 -6.16 0.59
CA GLU A 45 -10.09 -5.54 1.82
C GLU A 45 -8.58 -5.38 1.79
N VAL A 46 -8.12 -4.17 2.10
CA VAL A 46 -6.72 -3.89 2.35
C VAL A 46 -6.53 -3.49 3.79
N GLU A 47 -5.40 -3.89 4.36
CA GLU A 47 -4.96 -3.40 5.64
C GLU A 47 -3.81 -2.41 5.44
N VAL A 48 -3.96 -1.23 6.03
CA VAL A 48 -2.95 -0.18 6.08
C VAL A 48 -2.36 -0.17 7.48
N VAL A 49 -1.04 -0.30 7.57
CA VAL A 49 -0.32 -0.39 8.84
C VAL A 49 0.66 0.77 8.98
N ASN A 50 0.58 1.48 10.10
CA ASN A 50 1.62 2.45 10.48
C ASN A 50 2.77 1.72 11.17
N ARG A 51 3.87 1.49 10.46
CA ARG A 51 5.13 0.95 11.00
C ARG A 51 6.08 2.05 11.51
N GLY A 52 5.68 3.31 11.40
CA GLY A 52 6.45 4.46 11.87
C GLY A 52 6.32 4.69 13.38
N GLY A 53 7.18 5.58 13.90
CA GLY A 53 7.17 5.99 15.31
C GLY A 53 6.21 7.13 15.64
N ASN A 54 5.55 7.73 14.64
CA ASN A 54 4.65 8.87 14.80
C ASN A 54 3.25 8.54 14.27
N PRO A 55 2.19 9.18 14.79
CA PRO A 55 0.85 9.08 14.21
C PRO A 55 0.81 9.64 12.79
N VAL A 56 -0.03 9.06 11.94
CA VAL A 56 -0.19 9.42 10.52
C VAL A 56 -1.67 9.46 10.13
N THR A 57 -2.03 10.23 9.10
CA THR A 57 -3.40 10.27 8.55
C THR A 57 -3.35 9.89 7.08
N PRO A 58 -3.26 8.58 6.75
CA PRO A 58 -3.10 8.14 5.38
C PRO A 58 -4.40 8.19 4.58
N SER A 59 -4.26 8.42 3.29
CA SER A 59 -5.28 8.18 2.28
C SER A 59 -4.73 7.26 1.20
N ILE A 60 -5.59 6.37 0.67
CA ILE A 60 -5.29 5.49 -0.45
C ILE A 60 -5.62 6.22 -1.75
N HIS A 61 -4.68 6.21 -2.68
CA HIS A 61 -4.78 6.83 -4.01
C HIS A 61 -4.55 5.77 -5.09
N PHE A 62 -5.30 5.87 -6.17
CA PHE A 62 -5.17 4.97 -7.33
C PHE A 62 -4.53 5.68 -8.53
N ASP A 63 -3.46 5.11 -9.08
CA ASP A 63 -2.94 5.46 -10.40
C ASP A 63 -3.61 4.61 -11.47
N LEU A 64 -4.66 5.18 -12.08
CA LEU A 64 -5.47 4.53 -13.10
C LEU A 64 -4.66 4.07 -14.33
N ARG A 65 -3.49 4.65 -14.59
CA ARG A 65 -2.62 4.27 -15.71
C ARG A 65 -1.95 2.93 -15.48
N LEU A 66 -1.70 2.58 -14.21
CA LEU A 66 -1.05 1.33 -13.83
C LEU A 66 -2.07 0.20 -13.62
N MET A 67 -3.33 0.52 -13.31
CA MET A 67 -4.36 -0.50 -13.00
C MET A 67 -4.77 -1.40 -14.18
N GLY A 68 -4.30 -1.13 -15.40
CA GLY A 68 -4.57 -1.97 -16.57
C GLY A 68 -6.06 -2.05 -16.91
N SER A 69 -6.68 -3.22 -16.71
CA SER A 69 -8.12 -3.44 -16.92
C SER A 69 -8.94 -3.43 -15.62
N VAL A 70 -8.28 -3.34 -14.47
CA VAL A 70 -8.94 -3.12 -13.18
C VAL A 70 -9.34 -1.65 -13.09
N ARG A 71 -10.53 -1.38 -12.59
CA ARG A 71 -11.10 -0.04 -12.42
C ARG A 71 -11.59 0.13 -11.00
N VAL A 72 -11.43 1.34 -10.48
CA VAL A 72 -12.04 1.74 -9.21
C VAL A 72 -13.51 1.99 -9.45
N HIS A 73 -14.36 1.39 -8.62
CA HIS A 73 -15.79 1.64 -8.61
C HIS A 73 -16.12 2.60 -7.46
N GLY A 74 -16.22 3.90 -7.79
CA GLY A 74 -16.48 4.97 -6.82
C GLY A 74 -15.33 5.97 -6.72
N ALA A 75 -15.00 6.38 -5.49
CA ALA A 75 -13.99 7.40 -5.23
C ALA A 75 -12.58 6.90 -5.56
N THR A 76 -11.76 7.74 -6.20
CA THR A 76 -10.34 7.43 -6.49
C THR A 76 -9.40 7.75 -5.32
N GLN A 77 -9.96 8.24 -4.21
CA GLN A 77 -9.25 8.49 -2.97
C GLN A 77 -10.09 7.99 -1.80
N HIS A 78 -9.47 7.22 -0.90
CA HIS A 78 -10.11 6.71 0.31
C HIS A 78 -9.33 7.14 1.54
N ALA A 79 -9.98 7.86 2.44
CA ALA A 79 -9.40 8.17 3.75
C ALA A 79 -9.35 6.88 4.60
N VAL A 80 -8.18 6.60 5.18
CA VAL A 80 -8.00 5.48 6.13
C VAL A 80 -8.36 5.93 7.56
N GLY A 81 -8.23 7.23 7.82
CA GLY A 81 -8.32 7.81 9.17
C GLY A 81 -6.95 7.82 9.87
N ARG A 82 -6.90 8.43 11.05
CA ARG A 82 -5.66 8.56 11.83
C ARG A 82 -5.21 7.20 12.36
N LEU A 83 -3.95 6.84 12.11
CA LEU A 83 -3.29 5.64 12.63
C LEU A 83 -2.21 6.00 13.64
N GLU A 84 -2.35 5.49 14.86
CA GLU A 84 -1.30 5.53 15.87
C GLU A 84 -0.12 4.60 15.49
N PRO A 85 1.08 4.80 16.07
CA PRO A 85 2.23 3.93 15.82
C PRO A 85 1.93 2.45 16.04
N ASN A 86 2.31 1.60 15.09
CA ASN A 86 2.07 0.15 15.06
C ASN A 86 0.60 -0.28 15.02
N CYS A 87 -0.33 0.65 14.76
CA CYS A 87 -1.73 0.33 14.53
C CYS A 87 -2.03 0.09 13.05
N ALA A 88 -3.13 -0.62 12.80
CA ALA A 88 -3.60 -0.97 11.49
C ALA A 88 -5.09 -0.63 11.32
N ALA A 89 -5.51 -0.34 10.10
CA ALA A 89 -6.91 -0.20 9.73
C ALA A 89 -7.23 -1.03 8.47
N GLN A 90 -8.41 -1.63 8.48
CA GLN A 90 -8.98 -2.34 7.33
C GLN A 90 -9.81 -1.35 6.51
N VAL A 91 -9.57 -1.30 5.21
CA VAL A 91 -10.27 -0.42 4.28
C VAL A 91 -10.86 -1.27 3.15
N PRO A 92 -12.19 -1.28 2.98
CA PRO A 92 -12.82 -1.92 1.85
C PRO A 92 -12.67 -1.04 0.60
N LEU A 93 -12.20 -1.63 -0.49
CA LEU A 93 -12.09 -1.00 -1.80
C LEU A 93 -13.08 -1.69 -2.75
N SER A 94 -13.84 -0.89 -3.51
CA SER A 94 -14.75 -1.40 -4.53
C SER A 94 -14.10 -1.27 -5.91
N LEU A 95 -13.95 -2.40 -6.59
CA LEU A 95 -13.27 -2.51 -7.87
C LEU A 95 -14.16 -3.25 -8.88
N LEU A 96 -13.89 -3.10 -10.17
CA LEU A 96 -14.44 -3.93 -11.24
C LEU A 96 -13.35 -4.24 -12.27
N VAL A 97 -13.51 -5.31 -13.03
CA VAL A 97 -12.61 -5.66 -14.13
C VAL A 97 -13.34 -5.54 -15.46
N ALA A 98 -12.75 -4.82 -16.43
CA ALA A 98 -13.41 -4.51 -17.69
C ALA A 98 -13.29 -5.59 -18.79
N VAL A 99 -12.32 -6.50 -18.69
CA VAL A 99 -12.10 -7.55 -19.71
C VAL A 99 -11.79 -8.90 -19.04
N PRO A 100 -12.18 -10.03 -19.65
CA PRO A 100 -11.87 -11.35 -19.09
C PRO A 100 -10.35 -11.63 -19.10
N GLY A 101 -9.90 -12.52 -18.22
CA GLY A 101 -8.51 -12.97 -18.12
C GLY A 101 -7.89 -12.82 -16.73
N MET A 102 -6.58 -13.06 -16.66
CA MET A 102 -5.78 -12.85 -15.44
C MET A 102 -5.30 -11.39 -15.38
N HIS A 103 -5.58 -10.72 -14.27
CA HIS A 103 -5.21 -9.32 -14.04
C HIS A 103 -4.42 -9.19 -12.74
N VAL A 104 -3.48 -8.26 -12.72
CA VAL A 104 -2.71 -7.92 -11.51
C VAL A 104 -3.24 -6.62 -10.94
N LEU A 105 -3.61 -6.60 -9.67
CA LEU A 105 -3.92 -5.37 -8.95
C LEU A 105 -2.63 -4.63 -8.63
N GLN A 106 -2.48 -3.44 -9.20
CA GLN A 106 -1.33 -2.55 -8.99
C GLN A 106 -1.75 -1.09 -9.11
N GLY A 107 -0.84 -0.16 -8.82
CA GLY A 107 -1.12 1.28 -8.91
C GLY A 107 -1.79 1.86 -7.66
N LEU A 108 -1.66 1.20 -6.51
CA LEU A 108 -2.08 1.78 -5.24
C LEU A 108 -0.91 2.53 -4.60
N SER A 109 -1.21 3.67 -3.99
CA SER A 109 -0.27 4.42 -3.17
C SER A 109 -0.95 4.94 -1.91
N LEU A 110 -0.17 5.11 -0.86
CA LEU A 110 -0.59 5.77 0.37
C LEU A 110 0.05 7.14 0.44
N VAL A 111 -0.75 8.14 0.79
CA VAL A 111 -0.28 9.51 1.03
C VAL A 111 -0.68 9.90 2.44
N ASP A 112 0.30 10.25 3.27
CA ASP A 112 0.03 10.89 4.56
C ASP A 112 -0.34 12.36 4.34
N GLU A 113 -1.51 12.77 4.82
CA GLU A 113 -2.05 14.11 4.60
C GLU A 113 -1.24 15.20 5.31
N LEU A 114 -0.53 14.86 6.40
CA LEU A 114 0.25 15.82 7.19
C LEU A 114 1.65 16.04 6.63
N SER A 115 2.38 14.97 6.33
CA SER A 115 3.75 15.06 5.83
C SER A 115 3.86 15.10 4.31
N HIS A 116 2.76 14.82 3.59
CA HIS A 116 2.75 14.58 2.15
C HIS A 116 3.69 13.46 1.69
N ALA A 117 4.15 12.61 2.61
CA ALA A 117 4.95 11.45 2.26
C ALA A 117 4.10 10.45 1.47
N LYS A 118 4.66 9.97 0.35
CA LYS A 118 4.01 9.01 -0.54
C LYS A 118 4.73 7.65 -0.45
N SER A 119 3.97 6.59 -0.21
CA SER A 119 4.42 5.21 -0.35
C SER A 119 3.74 4.58 -1.56
N GLU A 120 4.52 4.11 -2.52
CA GLU A 120 4.01 3.42 -3.72
C GLU A 120 4.15 1.91 -3.56
N PHE A 121 3.12 1.18 -3.98
CA PHE A 121 3.09 -0.27 -3.89
C PHE A 121 3.04 -0.89 -5.29
N GLY A 122 3.78 -1.98 -5.48
CA GLY A 122 3.82 -2.73 -6.73
C GLY A 122 2.58 -3.61 -6.92
N ALA A 123 2.79 -4.79 -7.51
CA ALA A 123 1.75 -5.80 -7.62
C ALA A 123 1.28 -6.27 -6.24
N LEU A 124 -0.02 -6.25 -5.99
CA LEU A 124 -0.64 -6.60 -4.72
C LEU A 124 -1.26 -8.00 -4.73
N CYS A 125 -2.00 -8.33 -5.78
CA CYS A 125 -2.62 -9.65 -5.95
C CYS A 125 -3.04 -9.90 -7.40
N ASP A 126 -3.27 -11.17 -7.73
CA ASP A 126 -3.82 -11.62 -9.01
C ASP A 126 -5.33 -11.84 -8.90
N ILE A 127 -6.06 -11.46 -9.95
CA ILE A 127 -7.52 -11.54 -10.06
C ILE A 127 -7.88 -12.21 -11.39
N LEU A 128 -8.61 -13.32 -11.33
CA LEU A 128 -9.19 -13.96 -12.51
C LEU A 128 -10.58 -13.37 -12.79
N ALA A 129 -10.75 -12.74 -13.96
CA ALA A 129 -12.04 -12.23 -14.42
C ALA A 129 -12.63 -13.12 -15.53
N PHE A 130 -13.94 -13.38 -15.44
CA PHE A 130 -14.68 -14.24 -16.37
C PHE A 130 -16.04 -13.66 -16.78
#